data_AF-A0A841ZSS9-F1
#
_entry.id   AF-A0A841ZSS9-F1
#
_cell.length_a   1.000
_cell.length_b   1.000
_cell.length_c   1.000
_cell.angle_alpha   90.00
_cell.angle_beta   90.00
_cell.angle_gamma   90.00
#
_symmetry.space_group_name_H-M   'P 1'
#
loop_
_entity.id
_entity.type
_entity.pdbx_description
1 polymer ?
#
loop_
_entity_poly.entity_id
_entity_poly.type
_entity_poly.pdbx_seq_one_letter_code
_entity_poly.pdbx_strand_id
1 'polypeptide(L)'
;MKGKGRILVLWLLVLVVFLAGCASVTNTVKVNRDRSAELTFDIKLSKLAWLFSEQVSGDIQAKLKEQGFSVKKESTTHFLVRKKVKEMDQQALSKQELAKYGVKIREKRGFFMTSYRVEANLDIPKLIGELGSGEIPIPEKVLAQIDYTFVLDLPISQVQDSNADREDGGQLTWKVPLDQKNKLFVEVGVPNVLNIAIFAGILLIVLAGIIFVVVRKRKNKRKSLSE
;
A
#
# COMPACT_ATOMS: atom_id res chain seq x y z
N MET A 1 -45.50 22.80 28.27
CA MET A 1 -44.80 21.72 27.54
C MET A 1 -43.93 22.18 26.35
N LYS A 2 -43.52 23.46 26.23
CA LYS A 2 -42.75 23.97 25.06
C LYS A 2 -41.21 23.86 25.16
N GLY A 3 -40.66 23.53 26.34
CA GLY A 3 -39.20 23.44 26.55
C GLY A 3 -38.56 22.09 26.24
N LYS A 4 -39.29 20.98 26.47
CA LYS A 4 -38.75 19.62 26.34
C LYS A 4 -38.44 19.23 24.88
N GLY A 5 -39.27 19.66 23.93
CA GLY A 5 -39.04 19.42 22.50
C GLY A 5 -37.85 20.20 21.93
N ARG A 6 -37.61 21.45 22.39
CA ARG A 6 -36.45 22.25 21.97
C ARG A 6 -35.14 21.65 22.47
N ILE A 7 -35.11 21.11 23.69
CA ILE A 7 -33.94 20.44 24.27
C ILE A 7 -33.65 19.12 23.53
N LEU A 8 -34.69 18.35 23.19
CA LEU A 8 -34.54 17.11 22.43
C LEU A 8 -33.96 17.36 21.02
N VAL A 9 -34.43 18.40 20.33
CA VAL A 9 -33.93 18.79 19.00
C VAL A 9 -32.48 19.28 19.09
N LEU A 10 -32.12 20.02 20.15
CA LEU A 10 -30.74 20.46 20.36
C LEU A 10 -29.79 19.28 20.63
N TRP A 11 -30.22 18.31 21.44
CA TRP A 11 -29.46 17.07 21.69
C TRP A 11 -29.32 16.21 20.42
N LEU A 12 -30.38 16.11 19.62
CA LEU A 12 -30.34 15.41 18.34
C LEU A 12 -29.37 16.10 17.36
N LEU A 13 -29.35 17.44 17.33
CA LEU A 13 -28.48 18.23 16.47
C LEU A 13 -27.01 18.11 16.90
N VAL A 14 -26.73 18.11 18.20
CA VAL A 14 -25.39 17.82 18.73
C VAL A 14 -24.97 16.40 18.37
N LEU A 15 -25.84 15.40 18.51
CA LEU A 15 -25.55 14.01 18.12
C LEU A 15 -25.21 13.90 16.62
N VAL A 16 -25.96 14.59 15.75
CA VAL A 16 -25.71 14.61 14.31
C VAL A 16 -24.36 15.26 13.97
N VAL A 17 -23.96 16.31 14.69
CA VAL A 17 -22.63 16.92 14.54
C VAL A 17 -21.52 15.97 14.98
N PHE A 18 -21.74 15.18 16.03
CA PHE A 18 -20.78 14.16 16.49
C PHE A 18 -20.67 12.95 15.56
N LEU A 19 -21.73 12.59 14.84
CA LEU A 19 -21.70 11.47 13.87
C LEU A 19 -21.10 11.86 12.51
N ALA A 20 -20.96 13.16 12.21
CA ALA A 20 -20.37 13.63 10.97
C ALA A 20 -18.83 13.60 11.08
N GLY A 21 -18.21 12.49 10.65
CA GLY A 21 -16.76 12.45 10.46
C GLY A 21 -16.28 13.65 9.64
N CYS A 22 -15.22 14.33 10.10
CA CYS A 22 -14.85 15.63 9.55
C CYS A 22 -14.19 15.52 8.18
N ALA A 23 -13.46 14.44 7.92
CA ALA A 23 -12.72 14.21 6.70
C ALA A 23 -12.61 12.71 6.37
N SER A 24 -12.54 12.40 5.08
CA SER A 24 -12.13 11.10 4.55
C SER A 24 -10.91 11.32 3.66
N VAL A 25 -9.90 10.47 3.82
CA VAL A 25 -8.66 10.52 3.06
C VAL A 25 -8.37 9.13 2.51
N THR A 26 -8.26 9.00 1.19
CA THR A 26 -7.78 7.78 0.54
C THR A 26 -6.40 8.03 -0.04
N ASN A 27 -5.38 7.40 0.54
CA ASN A 27 -4.01 7.42 0.05
C ASN A 27 -3.76 6.18 -0.82
N THR A 28 -3.62 6.38 -2.12
CA THR A 28 -3.29 5.34 -3.08
C THR A 28 -1.84 5.45 -3.50
N VAL A 29 -1.07 4.40 -3.24
CA VAL A 29 0.28 4.22 -3.78
C VAL A 29 0.19 3.19 -4.90
N LYS A 30 0.33 3.67 -6.13
CA LYS A 30 0.37 2.81 -7.31
C LYS A 30 1.81 2.58 -7.74
N VAL A 31 2.21 1.32 -7.80
CA VAL A 31 3.51 0.92 -8.32
C VAL A 31 3.34 0.42 -9.74
N ASN A 32 4.12 0.96 -10.67
CA ASN A 32 4.08 0.56 -12.08
C ASN A 32 5.14 -0.49 -12.39
N ARG A 33 4.98 -1.21 -13.52
CA ARG A 33 5.93 -2.25 -13.96
C ARG A 33 7.33 -1.72 -14.27
N ASP A 34 7.44 -0.44 -14.63
CA ASP A 34 8.70 0.27 -14.88
C ASP A 34 9.41 0.73 -13.60
N ARG A 35 8.91 0.36 -12.41
CA ARG A 35 9.39 0.78 -11.08
C ARG A 35 9.15 2.26 -10.76
N SER A 36 8.38 2.97 -11.58
CA SER A 36 7.83 4.25 -11.18
C SER A 36 6.69 4.05 -10.18
N ALA A 37 6.42 5.07 -9.38
CA ALA A 37 5.29 5.09 -8.45
C ALA A 37 4.47 6.38 -8.59
N GLU A 38 3.17 6.27 -8.40
CA GLU A 38 2.26 7.40 -8.32
C GLU A 38 1.59 7.40 -6.95
N LEU A 39 1.81 8.48 -6.19
CA LEU A 39 1.17 8.71 -4.90
C LEU A 39 -0.03 9.63 -5.14
N THR A 40 -1.21 9.22 -4.69
CA THR A 40 -2.45 9.97 -4.79
C THR A 40 -3.11 10.08 -3.43
N PHE A 41 -3.47 11.29 -3.01
CA PHE A 41 -4.33 11.54 -1.86
C PHE A 41 -5.65 12.13 -2.36
N ASP A 42 -6.72 11.36 -2.25
CA ASP A 42 -8.11 11.82 -2.43
C ASP A 42 -8.65 12.25 -1.07
N ILE A 43 -8.81 13.56 -0.91
CA ILE A 43 -9.19 14.21 0.36
C ILE A 43 -10.60 14.78 0.19
N LYS A 44 -11.53 14.26 0.99
CA LYS A 44 -12.93 14.70 1.05
C LYS A 44 -13.21 15.28 2.42
N LEU A 45 -13.55 16.55 2.47
CA LEU A 45 -13.90 17.27 3.69
C LEU A 45 -15.42 17.38 3.83
N SER A 46 -15.90 17.42 5.07
CA SER A 46 -17.24 17.91 5.33
C SER A 46 -17.31 19.42 5.04
N LYS A 47 -18.51 19.95 4.75
CA LYS A 47 -18.70 21.40 4.52
C LYS A 47 -18.22 22.25 5.71
N LEU A 48 -18.37 21.73 6.93
CA LEU A 48 -17.90 22.39 8.15
C LEU A 48 -16.37 22.38 8.22
N ALA A 49 -15.73 21.23 8.00
CA ALA A 49 -14.27 21.14 7.99
C ALA A 49 -13.64 22.04 6.91
N TRP A 50 -14.28 22.15 5.74
CA TRP A 50 -13.83 23.08 4.69
C TRP A 50 -13.81 24.54 5.17
N LEU A 51 -14.88 25.00 5.82
CA LEU A 51 -15.02 26.37 6.31
C LEU A 51 -13.86 26.76 7.26
N PHE A 52 -13.38 25.81 8.06
CA PHE A 52 -12.22 25.99 8.94
C PHE A 52 -10.87 25.84 8.22
N SER A 53 -10.82 25.05 7.14
CA SER A 53 -9.59 24.83 6.36
C SER A 53 -9.24 25.99 5.42
N GLU A 54 -10.23 26.78 4.98
CA GLU A 54 -10.03 27.92 4.07
C GLU A 54 -9.06 28.95 4.69
N GLN A 55 -9.11 29.09 6.02
CA GLN A 55 -8.22 29.94 6.82
C GLN A 55 -6.77 29.44 6.92
N VAL A 56 -6.49 28.19 6.49
CA VAL A 56 -5.18 27.51 6.54
C VAL A 56 -4.66 27.13 5.14
N SER A 57 -5.46 27.38 4.09
CA SER A 57 -5.33 26.70 2.78
C SER A 57 -4.20 27.20 1.85
N GLY A 58 -3.74 28.45 1.99
CA GLY A 58 -2.76 29.06 1.08
C GLY A 58 -1.36 28.46 1.18
N ASP A 59 -0.82 28.39 2.40
CA ASP A 59 0.57 27.99 2.66
C ASP A 59 0.81 26.49 2.43
N ILE A 60 -0.20 25.66 2.72
CA ILE A 60 -0.10 24.21 2.53
C ILE A 60 -0.01 23.87 1.04
N GLN A 61 -0.80 24.53 0.19
CA GLN A 61 -0.77 24.27 -1.24
C GLN A 61 0.57 24.68 -1.87
N ALA A 62 1.16 25.79 -1.42
CA ALA A 62 2.49 26.23 -1.85
C ALA A 62 3.56 25.19 -1.46
N LYS A 63 3.59 24.75 -0.19
CA LYS A 63 4.54 23.73 0.30
C LYS A 63 4.41 22.40 -0.44
N LEU A 64 3.19 21.96 -0.74
CA LEU A 64 2.96 20.75 -1.52
C LEU A 64 3.54 20.87 -2.94
N LYS A 65 3.32 22.02 -3.60
CA LYS A 65 3.88 22.29 -4.93
C LYS A 65 5.40 22.34 -4.91
N GLU A 66 6.02 22.98 -3.93
CA GLU A 66 7.47 22.99 -3.73
C GLU A 66 8.05 21.59 -3.58
N GLN A 67 7.32 20.69 -2.90
CA GLN A 67 7.70 19.28 -2.75
C GLN A 67 7.38 18.41 -3.99
N GLY A 68 6.95 19.02 -5.10
CA GLY A 68 6.67 18.34 -6.36
C GLY A 68 5.31 17.65 -6.42
N PHE A 69 4.38 17.99 -5.52
CA PHE A 69 2.99 17.53 -5.62
C PHE A 69 2.18 18.48 -6.52
N SER A 70 1.33 17.87 -7.35
CA SER A 70 0.24 18.55 -8.04
C SER A 70 -1.02 18.51 -7.18
N VAL A 71 -1.76 19.62 -7.09
CA VAL A 71 -3.00 19.72 -6.32
C VAL A 71 -4.12 20.13 -7.27
N LYS A 72 -5.13 19.28 -7.44
CA LYS A 72 -6.33 19.54 -8.23
C LYS A 72 -7.54 19.65 -7.29
N LYS A 73 -8.32 20.72 -7.43
CA LYS A 73 -9.59 20.92 -6.72
C LYS A 73 -10.72 20.40 -7.60
N GLU A 74 -11.37 19.30 -7.19
CA GLU A 74 -12.53 18.74 -7.91
C GLU A 74 -13.84 19.42 -7.48
N SER A 75 -13.91 19.83 -6.21
CA SER A 75 -15.01 20.66 -5.70
C SER A 75 -14.54 21.50 -4.51
N THR A 76 -15.43 22.29 -3.92
CA THR A 76 -15.15 23.05 -2.70
C THR A 76 -14.59 22.18 -1.57
N THR A 77 -15.03 20.92 -1.47
CA THR A 77 -14.68 20.02 -0.37
C THR A 77 -13.92 18.76 -0.82
N HIS A 78 -13.47 18.69 -2.08
CA HIS A 78 -12.82 17.52 -2.64
C HIS A 78 -11.55 17.91 -3.39
N PHE A 79 -10.42 17.36 -2.93
CA PHE A 79 -9.08 17.65 -3.43
C PHE A 79 -8.38 16.36 -3.82
N LEU A 80 -7.69 16.40 -4.97
CA LEU A 80 -6.81 15.34 -5.42
C LEU A 80 -5.37 15.87 -5.43
N VAL A 81 -4.53 15.31 -4.57
CA VAL A 81 -3.11 15.62 -4.49
C VAL A 81 -2.33 14.46 -5.11
N ARG A 82 -1.49 14.70 -6.11
CA ARG A 82 -0.75 13.65 -6.82
C ARG A 82 0.72 13.97 -6.97
N LYS A 83 1.57 12.97 -6.80
CA LYS A 83 3.00 13.04 -7.11
C LYS A 83 3.44 11.81 -7.87
N LYS A 84 4.15 12.03 -8.99
CA LYS A 84 4.77 10.97 -9.78
C LYS A 84 6.24 10.88 -9.41
N VAL A 85 6.69 9.66 -9.14
CA VAL A 85 8.08 9.32 -8.81
C VAL A 85 8.59 8.45 -9.97
N LYS A 86 9.44 9.02 -10.81
CA LYS A 86 9.90 8.35 -12.05
C LYS A 86 10.82 7.16 -11.77
N GLU A 87 11.67 7.27 -10.76
CA GLU A 87 12.51 6.17 -10.30
C GLU A 87 12.43 6.12 -8.77
N MET A 88 12.04 4.97 -8.22
CA MET A 88 12.34 4.65 -6.82
C MET A 88 13.85 4.46 -6.71
N ASP A 89 14.56 5.54 -6.41
CA ASP A 89 16.00 5.53 -6.21
C ASP A 89 16.35 4.53 -5.09
N GLN A 90 17.10 3.49 -5.45
CA GLN A 90 17.52 2.43 -4.53
C GLN A 90 18.46 2.95 -3.44
N GLN A 91 19.07 4.12 -3.63
CA GLN A 91 19.95 4.76 -2.65
C GLN A 91 19.18 5.69 -1.69
N ALA A 92 18.00 6.22 -2.08
CA ALA A 92 17.26 7.21 -1.31
C ALA A 92 16.35 6.64 -0.20
N LEU A 93 16.22 5.31 -0.10
CA LEU A 93 15.45 4.64 0.94
C LEU A 93 16.21 3.41 1.42
N SER A 94 17.32 3.65 2.13
CA SER A 94 18.02 2.59 2.84
C SER A 94 17.05 1.83 3.75
N LYS A 95 17.22 0.50 3.92
CA LYS A 95 16.46 -0.28 4.92
C LYS A 95 16.48 0.36 6.31
N GLN A 96 17.54 1.10 6.64
CA GLN A 96 17.68 1.84 7.91
C GLN A 96 16.84 3.11 7.95
N GLU A 97 16.65 3.81 6.83
CA GLU A 97 15.79 5.00 6.77
C GLU A 97 14.32 4.61 6.85
N LEU A 98 13.92 3.56 6.14
CA LEU A 98 12.57 2.99 6.24
C LEU A 98 12.25 2.52 7.66
N ALA A 99 13.24 1.99 8.39
CA ALA A 99 13.07 1.58 9.76
C ALA A 99 12.73 2.75 10.72
N LYS A 100 13.20 3.98 10.43
CA LYS A 100 12.83 5.18 11.20
C LYS A 100 11.33 5.47 11.10
N TYR A 101 10.72 5.15 9.97
CA TYR A 101 9.28 5.29 9.73
C TYR A 101 8.49 4.03 10.10
N GLY A 102 9.10 3.09 10.84
CA GLY A 102 8.44 1.86 11.28
C GLY A 102 8.29 0.80 10.18
N VAL A 103 8.90 0.98 9.00
CA VAL A 103 8.83 0.06 7.88
C VAL A 103 10.02 -0.92 7.90
N LYS A 104 9.73 -2.22 7.85
CA LYS A 104 10.71 -3.31 7.83
C LYS A 104 10.49 -4.15 6.59
N ILE A 105 11.57 -4.43 5.87
CA ILE A 105 11.54 -5.28 4.67
C ILE A 105 12.38 -6.53 4.95
N ARG A 106 11.73 -7.70 4.88
CA ARG A 106 12.37 -9.01 4.96
C ARG A 106 12.37 -9.65 3.58
N GLU A 107 13.47 -10.29 3.24
CA GLU A 107 13.65 -11.00 1.99
C GLU A 107 13.96 -12.46 2.29
N LYS A 108 13.24 -13.38 1.66
CA LYS A 108 13.47 -14.82 1.74
C LYS A 108 13.70 -15.36 0.34
N ARG A 109 14.95 -15.74 0.05
CA ARG A 109 15.33 -16.35 -1.24
C ARG A 109 15.06 -17.84 -1.23
N GLY A 110 14.19 -18.29 -2.12
CA GLY A 110 14.02 -19.69 -2.48
C GLY A 110 14.64 -19.99 -3.86
N PHE A 111 14.63 -21.27 -4.25
CA PHE A 111 15.20 -21.70 -5.53
C PHE A 111 14.40 -21.17 -6.73
N PHE A 112 13.06 -21.23 -6.69
CA PHE A 112 12.17 -20.78 -7.77
C PHE A 112 11.50 -19.43 -7.52
N MET A 113 11.48 -18.96 -6.27
CA MET A 113 10.69 -17.81 -5.83
C MET A 113 11.47 -17.04 -4.77
N THR A 114 11.48 -15.71 -4.87
CA THR A 114 11.94 -14.81 -3.81
C THR A 114 10.72 -14.13 -3.20
N SER A 115 10.54 -14.27 -1.90
CA SER A 115 9.43 -13.65 -1.17
C SER A 115 9.91 -12.40 -0.45
N TYR A 116 9.19 -11.30 -0.63
CA TYR A 116 9.47 -10.02 0.02
C TYR A 116 8.31 -9.71 0.97
N ARG A 117 8.59 -9.65 2.26
CA ARG A 117 7.62 -9.26 3.29
C ARG A 117 7.91 -7.84 3.75
N VAL A 118 6.96 -6.95 3.53
CA VAL A 118 7.00 -5.57 3.99
C VAL A 118 6.06 -5.46 5.18
N GLU A 119 6.57 -4.99 6.32
CA GLU A 119 5.80 -4.73 7.53
C GLU A 119 5.93 -3.24 7.87
N ALA A 120 4.82 -2.51 7.98
CA ALA A 120 4.79 -1.12 8.43
C ALA A 120 4.10 -1.04 9.80
N ASN A 121 4.81 -0.52 10.79
CA ASN A 121 4.26 -0.23 12.11
C ASN A 121 4.03 1.27 12.21
N LEU A 122 2.80 1.70 11.99
CA LEU A 122 2.41 3.10 11.91
C LEU A 122 1.96 3.59 13.29
N ASP A 123 2.71 4.52 13.85
CA ASP A 123 2.36 5.27 15.07
C ASP A 123 2.21 6.74 14.65
N ILE A 124 1.07 7.07 14.04
CA ILE A 124 0.85 8.37 13.38
C ILE A 124 0.99 9.55 14.35
N PRO A 125 0.42 9.51 15.59
CA PRO A 125 0.62 10.60 16.56
C PRO A 125 2.10 10.83 16.86
N LYS A 126 2.86 9.74 17.02
CA LYS A 126 4.31 9.80 17.25
C LYS A 126 5.07 10.33 16.02
N LEU A 127 4.74 9.85 14.82
CA LEU A 127 5.38 10.28 13.57
C LEU A 127 5.13 11.78 13.29
N ILE A 128 3.93 12.28 13.55
CA ILE A 128 3.62 13.71 13.45
C ILE A 128 4.45 14.50 14.47
N GLY A 129 4.58 14.00 15.71
CA GLY A 129 5.41 14.63 16.74
C GLY A 129 6.91 14.64 16.41
N GLU A 130 7.43 13.60 15.74
CA GLU A 130 8.84 13.49 15.36
C GLU A 130 9.18 14.25 14.06
N LEU A 131 8.24 14.34 13.11
CA LEU A 131 8.41 15.05 11.83
C LEU A 131 8.02 16.52 11.90
N GLY A 132 7.18 16.90 12.87
CA GLY A 132 6.64 18.23 13.03
C GLY A 132 7.55 19.15 13.82
N SER A 133 8.31 19.98 13.13
CA SER A 133 8.87 21.23 13.67
C SER A 133 7.83 22.37 13.66
N GLY A 134 6.54 22.08 13.86
CA GLY A 134 5.42 23.01 13.70
C GLY A 134 4.65 23.22 15.00
N GLU A 135 4.39 24.48 15.34
CA GLU A 135 3.91 25.00 16.64
C GLU A 135 2.52 24.53 17.10
N ILE A 136 1.84 23.65 16.37
CA ILE A 136 0.48 23.21 16.71
C ILE A 136 0.40 21.68 16.70
N PRO A 137 0.43 21.02 17.88
CA PRO A 137 0.20 19.59 17.97
C PRO A 137 -1.22 19.25 17.51
N ILE A 138 -1.35 18.28 16.60
CA ILE A 138 -2.66 17.80 16.13
C ILE A 138 -3.21 16.86 17.22
N PRO A 139 -4.35 17.18 17.87
CA PRO A 139 -4.89 16.33 18.91
C PRO A 139 -5.34 14.97 18.36
N GLU A 140 -5.12 13.89 19.12
CA GLU A 140 -5.55 12.53 18.74
C GLU A 140 -7.06 12.45 18.42
N LYS A 141 -7.87 13.23 19.13
CA LYS A 141 -9.33 13.32 18.88
C LYS A 141 -9.68 13.86 17.50
N VAL A 142 -8.81 14.66 16.89
CA VAL A 142 -8.96 15.12 15.51
C VAL A 142 -8.59 14.00 14.55
N LEU A 143 -7.50 13.27 14.84
CA LEU A 143 -7.07 12.10 14.06
C LEU A 143 -8.14 11.00 14.03
N ALA A 144 -8.81 10.75 15.16
CA ALA A 144 -9.90 9.77 15.29
C ALA A 144 -11.13 10.12 14.43
N GLN A 145 -11.28 11.39 14.02
CA GLN A 145 -12.40 11.84 13.18
C GLN A 145 -12.08 11.79 11.68
N ILE A 146 -10.87 11.37 11.31
CA ILE A 146 -10.43 11.21 9.92
C ILE A 146 -10.60 9.74 9.52
N ASP A 147 -11.48 9.50 8.55
CA ASP A 147 -11.59 8.19 7.92
C ASP A 147 -10.46 8.01 6.89
N TYR A 148 -9.37 7.39 7.33
CA TYR A 148 -8.20 7.18 6.49
C TYR A 148 -8.15 5.76 5.92
N THR A 149 -8.03 5.68 4.59
CA THR A 149 -7.87 4.45 3.84
C THR A 149 -6.54 4.47 3.10
N PHE A 150 -5.73 3.43 3.27
CA PHE A 150 -4.52 3.19 2.50
C PHE A 150 -4.78 2.14 1.43
N VAL A 151 -4.37 2.42 0.19
CA VAL A 151 -4.50 1.53 -0.96
C VAL A 151 -3.12 1.34 -1.59
N LEU A 152 -2.66 0.09 -1.65
CA LEU A 152 -1.45 -0.29 -2.38
C LEU A 152 -1.88 -0.99 -3.67
N ASP A 153 -1.67 -0.34 -4.81
CA ASP A 153 -1.96 -0.87 -6.15
C ASP A 153 -0.65 -1.40 -6.76
N LEU A 154 -0.48 -2.72 -6.74
CA LEU A 154 0.71 -3.38 -7.26
C LEU A 154 0.51 -3.78 -8.73
N PRO A 155 1.58 -3.76 -9.54
CA PRO A 155 1.50 -4.16 -10.95
C PRO A 155 1.45 -5.69 -11.14
N ILE A 156 1.36 -6.42 -10.03
CA ILE A 156 1.33 -7.87 -9.91
C ILE A 156 0.20 -8.28 -8.97
N SER A 157 -0.47 -9.39 -9.28
CA SER A 157 -1.53 -9.97 -8.45
C SER A 157 -1.02 -11.04 -7.47
N GLN A 158 0.28 -11.33 -7.48
CA GLN A 158 0.90 -12.43 -6.70
C GLN A 158 1.22 -12.01 -5.25
N VAL A 159 0.18 -11.60 -4.53
CA VAL A 159 0.23 -11.44 -3.07
C VAL A 159 0.15 -12.84 -2.45
N GLN A 160 1.13 -13.20 -1.62
CA GLN A 160 1.17 -14.49 -0.94
C GLN A 160 0.43 -14.45 0.39
N ASP A 161 0.58 -13.35 1.13
CA ASP A 161 0.02 -13.18 2.47
C ASP A 161 -0.10 -11.67 2.75
N SER A 162 -1.16 -11.24 3.43
CA SER A 162 -1.37 -9.85 3.81
C SER A 162 -2.47 -9.74 4.86
N ASN A 163 -2.47 -8.64 5.62
CA ASN A 163 -3.58 -8.30 6.51
C ASN A 163 -4.46 -7.15 5.99
N ALA A 164 -4.52 -6.96 4.67
CA ALA A 164 -5.44 -6.02 4.06
C ALA A 164 -6.89 -6.38 4.39
N ASP A 165 -7.73 -5.36 4.59
CA ASP A 165 -9.18 -5.53 4.76
C ASP A 165 -9.85 -5.98 3.46
N ARG A 166 -9.22 -5.68 2.31
CA ARG A 166 -9.65 -6.11 0.99
C ARG A 166 -8.47 -6.31 0.05
N GLU A 167 -8.53 -7.39 -0.73
CA GLU A 167 -7.61 -7.68 -1.81
C GLU A 167 -8.38 -7.92 -3.12
N ASP A 168 -8.01 -7.20 -4.18
CA ASP A 168 -8.59 -7.36 -5.51
C ASP A 168 -7.53 -7.13 -6.60
N GLY A 169 -7.17 -8.19 -7.33
CA GLY A 169 -6.36 -8.07 -8.54
C GLY A 169 -4.97 -7.45 -8.40
N GLY A 170 -4.37 -7.42 -7.20
CA GLY A 170 -3.11 -6.73 -6.89
C GLY A 170 -3.28 -5.40 -6.15
N GLN A 171 -4.53 -4.96 -5.94
CA GLN A 171 -4.89 -3.84 -5.09
C GLN A 171 -5.20 -4.33 -3.67
N LEU A 172 -4.47 -3.79 -2.70
CA LEU A 172 -4.60 -4.10 -1.28
C LEU A 172 -5.10 -2.85 -0.54
N THR A 173 -6.15 -2.99 0.26
CA THR A 173 -6.79 -1.86 0.95
C THR A 173 -6.81 -2.08 2.45
N TRP A 174 -6.40 -1.07 3.22
CA TRP A 174 -6.49 -1.02 4.67
C TRP A 174 -7.25 0.22 5.13
N LYS A 175 -8.16 0.06 6.07
CA LYS A 175 -8.68 1.13 6.90
C LYS A 175 -7.73 1.31 8.08
N VAL A 176 -7.14 2.49 8.21
CA VAL A 176 -6.08 2.74 9.20
C VAL A 176 -6.55 3.83 10.16
N PRO A 177 -7.02 3.47 11.36
CA PRO A 177 -7.30 4.44 12.41
C PRO A 177 -6.05 5.26 12.76
N LEU A 178 -6.11 6.58 12.64
CA LEU A 178 -4.91 7.43 12.78
C LEU A 178 -4.57 7.77 14.24
N ASP A 179 -5.45 7.46 15.19
CA ASP A 179 -5.35 7.76 16.62
C ASP A 179 -4.70 6.64 17.44
N GLN A 180 -4.31 5.54 16.80
CA GLN A 180 -3.69 4.39 17.45
C GLN A 180 -2.56 3.79 16.61
N LYS A 181 -1.86 2.81 17.19
CA LYS A 181 -0.81 2.07 16.49
C LYS A 181 -1.42 1.03 15.56
N ASN A 182 -0.92 0.99 14.33
CA ASN A 182 -1.36 0.03 13.32
C ASN A 182 -0.20 -0.78 12.80
N LYS A 183 -0.46 -2.05 12.52
CA LYS A 183 0.49 -2.92 11.84
C LYS A 183 -0.11 -3.32 10.50
N LEU A 184 0.56 -2.93 9.42
CA LEU A 184 0.20 -3.34 8.06
C LEU A 184 1.29 -4.27 7.57
N PHE A 185 0.93 -5.34 6.87
CA PHE A 185 1.90 -6.18 6.20
C PHE A 185 1.39 -6.72 4.87
N VAL A 186 2.35 -6.92 3.96
CA VAL A 186 2.15 -7.61 2.70
C VAL A 186 3.37 -8.45 2.38
N GLU A 187 3.15 -9.64 1.87
CA GLU A 187 4.15 -10.54 1.33
C GLU A 187 3.88 -10.78 -0.15
N VAL A 188 4.87 -10.45 -0.98
CA VAL A 188 4.79 -10.63 -2.44
C VAL A 188 5.81 -11.64 -2.92
N GLY A 189 5.40 -12.50 -3.84
CA GLY A 189 6.26 -13.47 -4.50
C GLY A 189 6.76 -12.98 -5.84
N VAL A 190 8.08 -12.96 -6.02
CA VAL A 190 8.68 -12.71 -7.33
C VAL A 190 9.32 -14.01 -7.86
N PRO A 191 8.81 -14.58 -8.97
CA PRO A 191 9.40 -15.77 -9.56
C PRO A 191 10.84 -15.52 -10.02
N ASN A 192 11.74 -16.46 -9.74
CA ASN A 192 13.09 -16.45 -10.28
C ASN A 192 13.08 -17.13 -11.65
N VAL A 193 12.71 -16.36 -12.68
CA VAL A 193 12.55 -16.87 -14.06
C VAL A 193 13.80 -17.54 -14.61
N LEU A 194 15.00 -17.09 -14.21
CA LEU A 194 16.26 -17.68 -14.63
C LEU A 194 16.45 -19.08 -14.04
N ASN A 195 16.25 -19.24 -12.73
CA ASN A 195 16.35 -20.54 -12.07
C ASN A 195 15.26 -21.52 -12.55
N ILE A 196 14.04 -21.02 -12.78
CA ILE A 196 12.95 -21.81 -13.35
C ILE A 196 13.34 -22.32 -14.75
N ALA A 197 13.87 -21.45 -15.61
CA ALA A 197 14.30 -21.83 -16.96
C ALA A 197 15.45 -22.85 -16.94
N ILE A 198 16.45 -22.67 -16.07
CA ILE A 198 17.56 -23.63 -15.89
C ILE A 198 17.02 -24.99 -15.44
N PHE A 199 16.14 -25.01 -14.45
CA PHE A 199 15.55 -26.26 -13.95
C PHE A 199 14.71 -26.97 -15.02
N ALA A 200 13.87 -26.23 -15.76
CA ALA A 200 13.10 -26.78 -16.87
C ALA A 200 14.01 -27.36 -17.97
N GLY A 201 15.12 -26.68 -18.27
CA GLY A 201 16.14 -27.16 -19.22
C GLY A 201 16.81 -28.46 -18.76
N ILE A 202 17.24 -28.54 -17.49
CA ILE A 202 17.82 -29.76 -16.92
C ILE A 202 16.82 -30.91 -16.96
N LEU A 203 15.55 -30.66 -16.61
CA LEU A 203 14.50 -31.67 -16.64
C LEU A 203 14.31 -32.27 -18.03
N LEU A 204 14.35 -31.45 -19.09
CA LEU A 204 14.26 -31.91 -20.48
C LEU A 204 15.44 -32.79 -20.88
N ILE A 205 16.66 -32.42 -20.49
CA ILE A 205 17.88 -33.21 -20.79
C ILE A 205 17.81 -34.59 -20.11
N VAL A 206 17.38 -34.63 -18.85
CA VAL A 206 17.21 -35.88 -18.11
C VAL A 206 16.16 -36.77 -18.78
N LEU A 207 15.00 -36.21 -19.15
CA LEU A 207 13.95 -36.96 -19.85
C LEU A 207 14.44 -37.52 -21.19
N ALA A 208 15.17 -36.74 -21.98
CA ALA A 208 15.77 -37.19 -23.23
C ALA A 208 16.78 -38.31 -23.02
N GLY A 209 17.63 -38.21 -21.99
CA GLY A 209 18.58 -39.26 -21.62
C GLY A 209 17.89 -40.56 -21.20
N ILE A 210 16.82 -40.48 -20.40
CA ILE A 210 16.01 -41.64 -20.01
C ILE A 210 15.39 -42.30 -21.24
N ILE A 211 14.76 -41.51 -22.12
CA ILE A 211 14.17 -42.03 -23.37
C ILE A 211 15.25 -42.71 -24.22
N PHE A 212 16.42 -42.08 -24.38
CA PHE A 212 17.53 -42.63 -25.14
C PHE A 212 18.00 -43.98 -24.57
N VAL A 213 18.18 -44.08 -23.25
CA VAL A 213 18.57 -45.33 -22.58
C VAL A 213 17.50 -46.41 -22.75
N VAL A 214 16.23 -46.07 -22.59
CA VAL A 214 15.10 -47.01 -22.76
C VAL A 214 15.02 -47.51 -24.21
N VAL A 215 15.13 -46.63 -25.20
CA VAL A 215 15.14 -46.99 -26.63
C VAL A 215 16.35 -47.88 -26.95
N ARG A 216 17.54 -47.55 -26.44
CA ARG A 216 18.76 -48.34 -26.64
C ARG A 216 18.63 -49.75 -26.04
N LYS A 217 18.10 -49.87 -24.81
CA LYS A 217 17.87 -51.18 -24.17
C LYS A 217 16.81 -52.02 -24.91
N ARG A 218 15.75 -51.40 -25.45
CA ARG A 218 14.74 -52.12 -26.26
C ARG A 218 15.29 -52.60 -27.60
N LYS A 219 16.18 -51.84 -28.25
CA LYS A 219 16.83 -52.25 -29.50
C LYS A 219 17.80 -53.43 -29.32
N ASN A 220 18.57 -53.47 -28.23
CA ASN A 220 19.48 -54.59 -27.97
C ASN A 220 18.77 -55.91 -27.66
N LYS A 221 17.61 -55.90 -27.00
CA LYS A 221 16.83 -57.12 -26.73
C LYS A 221 16.20 -57.75 -27.99
N ARG A 222 15.97 -56.99 -29.06
CA ARG A 222 15.42 -57.53 -30.31
C ARG A 222 16.45 -58.25 -31.18
N LYS A 223 17.75 -57.93 -31.05
CA LYS A 223 18.82 -58.63 -31.78
C LYS A 223 19.14 -60.01 -31.21
N SER A 224 19.00 -60.22 -29.91
CA SER A 224 19.29 -61.50 -29.24
C SER A 224 18.15 -62.53 -29.33
N LEU A 225 17.09 -62.24 -30.08
CA LEU A 225 15.92 -63.12 -30.31
C LEU A 225 15.80 -63.51 -31.79
N SER A 226 16.75 -63.06 -32.62
CA SER A 226 16.83 -63.35 -34.06
C SER A 226 18.14 -64.02 -34.49
N GLU A 227 19.01 -64.34 -33.54
CA GLU A 227 20.08 -65.36 -33.65
C GLU A 227 19.61 -66.61 -32.91
#